data_AF-A0A0K3A655-F1
#
_entry.id   AF-A0A0K3A655-F1
#
_cell.length_a   1.000
_cell.length_b   1.000
_cell.length_c   1.000
_cell.angle_alpha   90.00
_cell.angle_beta   90.00
_cell.angle_gamma   90.00
#
_symmetry.space_group_name_H-M   'P 1'
#
loop_
_entity.id
_entity.type
_entity.pdbx_description
1 polymer ?
#
loop_
_entity_poly.entity_id
_entity_poly.type
_entity_poly.pdbx_seq_one_letter_code
_entity_poly.pdbx_strand_id
1 'polypeptide(L)'
;MPFDQERYEQLRAQLVDRNEANVENVYLDVLGIPTTGLGVSLTARQADRTMSLDTNHIDALGDVLDLNAQQRQQLTGVLQDQVTIQNQHIDERHNNLGDFLSSDFGRDSQRVVGPIVNTQHDSPSGRSWSWDVLTSAESPMQIQLTHQQSLDLFNRVAPEYEGRLNNSLRRANCPPEALSEEQRAAIYSMVYQGATGKAQRTADAIGGYWRGEVTEQQLRATLRTVVNDPAFPERSRNELDFLENIKQRPLNQTQSPEVLQRADDHEHRRMMEEDRRPNNAIPLAPTLAPEIDAPEEDRQGRRDSERDLFQRPQVGRVQPGDPGNPNTPLFEKIRDGVRALDQQAGKPWDEDSERLSASLLLLAGEKGFTAKDDLKIATGEVVHIWRTGHPSPDPAAHRAHMPMQEALAVPAEQRFAQLDVVQQARAEELQRSQQQETVQAQSAAVRSI
;
A
#
# COMPACT_ATOMS: atom_id res chain seq x y z
N MET A 1 -25.00 -8.86 -18.40
CA MET A 1 -24.90 -10.34 -18.38
C MET A 1 -25.12 -10.81 -16.95
N PRO A 2 -25.75 -11.99 -16.74
CA PRO A 2 -25.75 -12.61 -15.43
C PRO A 2 -24.32 -12.91 -14.97
N PHE A 3 -24.10 -12.97 -13.66
CA PHE A 3 -22.79 -13.29 -13.08
C PHE A 3 -22.38 -14.71 -13.45
N ASP A 4 -21.17 -14.86 -14.00
CA ASP A 4 -20.59 -16.14 -14.39
C ASP A 4 -19.61 -16.62 -13.30
N GLN A 5 -20.04 -17.64 -12.55
CA GLN A 5 -19.27 -18.19 -11.43
C GLN A 5 -17.96 -18.85 -11.90
N GLU A 6 -17.98 -19.55 -13.03
CA GLU A 6 -16.80 -20.25 -13.54
C GLU A 6 -15.74 -19.26 -14.02
N ARG A 7 -16.18 -18.23 -14.75
CA ARG A 7 -15.30 -17.12 -15.16
C ARG A 7 -14.70 -16.39 -13.97
N TYR A 8 -15.49 -16.13 -12.93
CA TYR A 8 -14.99 -15.52 -11.69
C TYR A 8 -13.90 -16.36 -11.04
N GLU A 9 -14.10 -17.67 -10.90
CA GLU A 9 -13.13 -18.57 -10.28
C GLU A 9 -11.81 -18.62 -11.07
N GLN A 10 -11.88 -18.62 -12.40
CA GLN A 10 -10.71 -18.54 -13.28
C GLN A 10 -9.95 -17.23 -13.11
N LEU A 11 -10.66 -16.09 -13.16
CA LEU A 11 -10.08 -14.75 -12.97
C LEU A 11 -9.45 -14.60 -11.58
N ARG A 12 -10.10 -15.15 -10.55
CA ARG A 12 -9.61 -15.15 -9.16
C ARG A 12 -8.31 -15.94 -9.05
N ALA A 13 -8.26 -17.16 -9.57
CA ALA A 13 -7.05 -17.98 -9.55
C ALA A 13 -5.91 -17.32 -10.33
N GLN A 14 -6.19 -16.78 -11.52
CA GLN A 14 -5.22 -16.06 -12.34
C GLN A 14 -4.62 -14.86 -11.59
N LEU A 15 -5.45 -14.06 -10.92
CA LEU A 15 -4.99 -12.88 -10.22
C LEU A 15 -4.14 -13.24 -9.00
N VAL A 16 -4.55 -14.26 -8.22
CA VAL A 16 -3.78 -14.73 -7.07
C VAL A 16 -2.44 -15.32 -7.49
N ASP A 17 -2.42 -16.16 -8.53
CA ASP A 17 -1.18 -16.74 -9.08
C ASP A 17 -0.18 -15.65 -9.50
N ARG A 18 -0.68 -14.60 -10.19
CA ARG A 18 0.12 -13.44 -10.58
C ARG A 18 0.67 -12.65 -9.36
N ASN A 19 -0.03 -12.66 -8.23
CA ASN A 19 0.26 -11.80 -7.09
C ASN A 19 1.06 -12.46 -5.95
N GLU A 20 0.94 -13.77 -5.75
CA GLU A 20 1.49 -14.47 -4.57
C GLU A 20 2.85 -15.13 -4.80
N ALA A 21 3.35 -15.19 -6.04
CA ALA A 21 4.56 -15.92 -6.45
C ALA A 21 4.53 -17.39 -6.00
N ASN A 22 4.23 -18.31 -6.92
CA ASN A 22 4.15 -19.74 -6.60
C ASN A 22 5.47 -20.28 -6.03
N VAL A 23 5.42 -20.77 -4.79
CA VAL A 23 6.53 -21.52 -4.17
C VAL A 23 6.17 -23.00 -4.16
N GLU A 24 6.94 -23.79 -4.90
CA GLU A 24 6.70 -25.22 -5.15
C GLU A 24 7.08 -26.13 -3.96
N ASN A 25 7.21 -25.57 -2.76
CA ASN A 25 7.60 -26.24 -1.52
C ASN A 25 7.09 -25.45 -0.31
N VAL A 26 7.42 -25.91 0.90
CA VAL A 26 7.15 -25.15 2.14
C VAL A 26 8.29 -24.17 2.40
N TYR A 27 7.97 -22.94 2.77
CA TYR A 27 8.93 -21.94 3.22
C TYR A 27 8.49 -21.27 4.52
N LEU A 28 9.43 -20.64 5.22
CA LEU A 28 9.15 -19.76 6.35
C LEU A 28 9.17 -18.30 5.88
N ASP A 29 8.15 -17.53 6.28
CA ASP A 29 8.19 -16.07 6.09
C ASP A 29 9.05 -15.37 7.18
N VAL A 30 9.10 -14.04 7.15
CA VAL A 30 9.87 -13.23 8.13
C VAL A 30 9.37 -13.33 9.58
N LEU A 31 8.21 -13.96 9.79
CA LEU A 31 7.60 -14.25 11.08
C LEU A 31 7.75 -15.74 11.45
N GLY A 32 8.48 -16.51 10.64
CA GLY A 32 8.63 -17.95 10.77
C GLY A 32 7.33 -18.73 10.55
N ILE A 33 6.38 -18.18 9.78
CA ILE A 33 5.12 -18.82 9.41
C ILE A 33 5.37 -19.80 8.25
N PRO A 34 5.15 -21.11 8.45
CA PRO A 34 5.22 -22.08 7.36
C PRO A 34 4.12 -21.81 6.34
N THR A 35 4.52 -21.56 5.09
CA THR A 35 3.65 -21.18 3.98
C THR A 35 4.04 -21.98 2.73
N THR A 36 3.09 -22.26 1.83
CA THR A 36 3.33 -23.09 0.65
C THR A 36 2.48 -22.65 -0.55
N GLY A 37 2.92 -23.00 -1.76
CA GLY A 37 2.14 -22.77 -2.99
C GLY A 37 1.86 -21.29 -3.22
N LEU A 38 0.59 -20.95 -3.48
CA LEU A 38 0.12 -19.59 -3.69
C LEU A 38 -0.14 -18.85 -2.37
N GLY A 39 0.83 -18.83 -1.46
CA GLY A 39 0.73 -18.10 -0.19
C GLY A 39 -0.20 -18.73 0.86
N VAL A 40 -0.36 -20.06 0.85
CA VAL A 40 -1.21 -20.77 1.82
C VAL A 40 -0.43 -21.01 3.11
N SER A 41 -0.78 -20.28 4.18
CA SER A 41 -0.16 -20.45 5.50
C SER A 41 -0.66 -21.71 6.20
N LEU A 42 0.24 -22.52 6.75
CA LEU A 42 -0.09 -23.78 7.44
C LEU A 42 -0.33 -23.59 8.95
N THR A 43 -0.16 -22.35 9.42
CA THR A 43 -0.46 -21.95 10.80
C THR A 43 -1.25 -20.65 10.80
N ALA A 44 -2.04 -20.45 11.85
CA ALA A 44 -2.91 -19.30 11.98
C ALA A 44 -2.72 -18.62 13.34
N ARG A 45 -2.73 -17.28 13.33
CA ARG A 45 -2.68 -16.46 14.54
C ARG A 45 -4.05 -16.40 15.19
N GLN A 46 -4.10 -16.73 16.47
CA GLN A 46 -5.28 -16.72 17.32
C GLN A 46 -5.54 -15.33 17.92
N ALA A 47 -6.74 -15.14 18.49
CA ALA A 47 -7.14 -13.87 19.10
C ALA A 47 -6.25 -13.46 20.29
N ASP A 48 -5.69 -14.44 21.00
CA ASP A 48 -4.74 -14.24 22.10
C ASP A 48 -3.29 -14.04 21.63
N ARG A 49 -3.10 -13.89 20.31
CA ARG A 49 -1.83 -13.73 19.60
C ARG A 49 -0.99 -14.99 19.44
N THR A 50 -1.36 -16.12 20.03
CA THR A 50 -0.64 -17.38 19.85
C THR A 50 -0.85 -17.93 18.44
N MET A 51 0.05 -18.81 18.01
CA MET A 51 -0.05 -19.57 16.77
C MET A 51 -0.66 -20.95 17.04
N SER A 52 -1.49 -21.42 16.10
CA SER A 52 -1.98 -22.78 16.06
C SER A 52 -1.82 -23.36 14.66
N LEU A 53 -1.93 -24.68 14.53
CA LEU A 53 -2.08 -25.33 13.23
C LEU A 53 -3.34 -24.83 12.52
N ASP A 54 -3.25 -24.67 11.21
CA ASP A 54 -4.42 -24.52 10.35
C ASP A 54 -4.77 -25.90 9.76
N THR A 55 -5.61 -26.64 10.48
CA THR A 55 -5.95 -28.02 10.11
C THR A 55 -6.59 -28.11 8.73
N ASN A 56 -7.39 -27.12 8.33
CA ASN A 56 -8.04 -27.12 7.02
C ASN A 56 -7.01 -27.01 5.90
N HIS A 57 -6.03 -26.11 6.03
CA HIS A 57 -4.97 -25.96 5.04
C HIS A 57 -4.03 -27.18 5.01
N ILE A 58 -3.71 -27.76 6.17
CA ILE A 58 -2.85 -28.95 6.28
C ILE A 58 -3.51 -30.18 5.66
N ASP A 59 -4.80 -30.39 5.92
CA ASP A 59 -5.55 -31.51 5.32
C ASP A 59 -5.66 -31.35 3.81
N ALA A 60 -5.93 -30.13 3.33
CA ALA A 60 -5.96 -29.82 1.89
C ALA A 60 -4.60 -30.05 1.21
N LEU A 61 -3.49 -29.65 1.85
CA LEU A 61 -2.14 -29.93 1.37
C LEU A 61 -1.88 -31.44 1.31
N GLY A 62 -2.27 -32.18 2.36
CA GLY A 62 -2.13 -33.62 2.40
C GLY A 62 -2.92 -34.32 1.29
N ASP A 63 -4.11 -33.82 0.96
CA ASP A 63 -4.94 -34.34 -0.14
C ASP A 63 -4.30 -34.11 -1.51
N VAL A 64 -3.82 -32.88 -1.76
CA VAL A 64 -3.22 -32.49 -3.04
C VAL A 64 -1.91 -33.23 -3.33
N LEU A 65 -1.20 -33.60 -2.26
CA LEU A 65 0.05 -34.36 -2.33
C LEU A 65 -0.15 -35.87 -2.22
N ASP A 66 -1.40 -36.35 -2.11
CA ASP A 66 -1.72 -37.77 -1.89
C ASP A 66 -0.96 -38.40 -0.71
N LEU A 67 -0.75 -37.62 0.37
CA LEU A 67 -0.01 -38.09 1.54
C LEU A 67 -0.76 -39.22 2.25
N ASN A 68 -0.04 -40.30 2.52
CA ASN A 68 -0.57 -41.41 3.32
C ASN A 68 -0.67 -41.02 4.82
N ALA A 69 -1.33 -41.86 5.62
CA ALA A 69 -1.57 -41.58 7.04
C ALA A 69 -0.30 -41.32 7.84
N GLN A 70 0.79 -42.05 7.57
CA GLN A 70 2.07 -41.85 8.25
C GLN A 70 2.71 -40.51 7.85
N GLN A 71 2.69 -40.15 6.57
CA GLN A 71 3.19 -38.87 6.08
C GLN A 71 2.39 -37.69 6.64
N ARG A 72 1.06 -37.80 6.74
CA ARG A 72 0.21 -36.77 7.36
C ARG A 72 0.50 -36.59 8.83
N GLN A 73 0.67 -37.70 9.56
CA GLN A 73 1.07 -37.65 10.97
C GLN A 73 2.44 -36.99 11.13
N GLN A 74 3.39 -37.30 10.25
CA GLN A 74 4.72 -36.69 10.25
C GLN A 74 4.67 -35.19 9.96
N LEU A 75 3.96 -34.76 8.91
CA LEU A 75 3.77 -33.35 8.58
C LEU A 75 3.15 -32.59 9.75
N THR A 76 2.07 -33.13 10.32
CA THR A 76 1.39 -32.53 11.47
C THR A 76 2.33 -32.40 12.67
N GLY A 77 3.16 -33.41 12.94
CA GLY A 77 4.15 -33.37 14.02
C GLY A 77 5.19 -32.27 13.82
N VAL A 78 5.80 -32.19 12.64
CA VAL A 78 6.78 -31.15 12.30
C VAL A 78 6.19 -29.75 12.43
N LEU A 79 4.97 -29.54 11.92
CA LEU A 79 4.30 -28.24 12.02
C LEU A 79 3.90 -27.91 13.47
N GLN A 80 3.53 -28.91 14.28
CA GLN A 80 3.18 -28.71 15.68
C GLN A 80 4.41 -28.31 16.51
N ASP A 81 5.55 -28.89 16.22
CA ASP A 81 6.83 -28.51 16.82
C ASP A 81 7.20 -27.08 16.38
N GLN A 82 7.03 -26.73 15.10
CA GLN A 82 7.24 -25.36 14.62
C GLN A 82 6.30 -24.35 15.31
N VAL A 83 5.02 -24.68 15.50
CA VAL A 83 4.07 -23.86 16.27
C VAL A 83 4.55 -23.65 17.70
N THR A 84 5.15 -24.67 18.32
CA THR A 84 5.72 -24.53 19.67
C THR A 84 6.86 -23.52 19.67
N ILE A 85 7.74 -23.56 18.67
CA ILE A 85 8.83 -22.58 18.51
C ILE A 85 8.26 -21.17 18.23
N GLN A 86 7.31 -21.02 17.31
CA GLN A 86 6.67 -19.73 17.03
C GLN A 86 6.05 -19.10 18.29
N ASN A 87 5.44 -19.91 19.15
CA ASN A 87 4.85 -19.44 20.41
C ASN A 87 5.88 -19.10 21.50
N GLN A 88 7.14 -19.51 21.36
CA GLN A 88 8.24 -19.06 22.21
C GLN A 88 8.80 -17.71 21.73
N HIS A 89 8.69 -17.44 20.43
CA HIS A 89 9.26 -16.27 19.74
C HIS A 89 8.15 -15.34 19.19
N ILE A 90 7.08 -15.14 19.96
CA ILE A 90 5.91 -14.35 19.53
C ILE A 90 6.32 -12.93 19.15
N ASP A 91 5.84 -12.47 17.98
CA ASP A 91 6.08 -11.14 17.42
C ASP A 91 7.56 -10.82 17.09
N GLU A 92 8.47 -11.81 17.15
CA GLU A 92 9.84 -11.67 16.64
C GLU A 92 9.83 -11.59 15.10
N ARG A 93 10.68 -10.73 14.54
CA ARG A 93 10.78 -10.49 13.09
C ARG A 93 12.23 -10.33 12.67
N HIS A 94 12.58 -10.83 11.50
CA HIS A 94 13.93 -10.75 10.95
C HIS A 94 13.95 -10.13 9.56
N ASN A 95 15.03 -9.39 9.26
CA ASN A 95 15.11 -8.64 8.00
C ASN A 95 15.59 -9.50 6.82
N ASN A 96 16.30 -10.59 7.08
CA ASN A 96 16.84 -11.50 6.07
C ASN A 96 17.12 -12.89 6.67
N LEU A 97 17.42 -13.89 5.83
CA LEU A 97 17.69 -15.25 6.28
C LEU A 97 18.90 -15.34 7.22
N GLY A 98 19.95 -14.56 6.99
CA GLY A 98 21.13 -14.54 7.84
C GLY A 98 20.83 -14.08 9.26
N ASP A 99 20.03 -13.02 9.39
CA ASP A 99 19.55 -12.52 10.70
C ASP A 99 18.68 -13.57 11.39
N PHE A 100 17.80 -14.25 10.66
CA PHE A 100 16.96 -15.31 11.20
C PHE A 100 17.77 -16.52 11.65
N LEU A 101 18.64 -17.08 10.80
CA LEU A 101 19.45 -18.25 11.14
C LEU A 101 20.44 -17.99 12.29
N SER A 102 20.83 -16.74 12.49
CA SER A 102 21.68 -16.34 13.62
C SER A 102 20.90 -16.04 14.91
N SER A 103 19.56 -16.01 14.88
CA SER A 103 18.72 -15.87 16.08
C SER A 103 18.47 -17.22 16.77
N ASP A 104 17.96 -17.17 18.00
CA ASP A 104 17.47 -18.38 18.68
C ASP A 104 16.27 -18.96 17.93
N PHE A 105 15.37 -18.12 17.41
CA PHE A 105 14.22 -18.54 16.63
C PHE A 105 14.61 -19.34 15.37
N GLY A 106 15.56 -18.85 14.57
CA GLY A 106 15.99 -19.60 13.38
C GLY A 106 16.74 -20.89 13.72
N ARG A 107 17.58 -20.88 14.77
CA ARG A 107 18.24 -22.11 15.24
C ARG A 107 17.25 -23.15 15.74
N ASP A 108 16.24 -22.74 16.50
CA ASP A 108 15.22 -23.63 17.03
C ASP A 108 14.32 -24.15 15.91
N SER A 109 13.94 -23.30 14.95
CA SER A 109 13.19 -23.70 13.76
C SER A 109 13.96 -24.74 12.94
N GLN A 110 15.26 -24.50 12.68
CA GLN A 110 16.11 -25.42 11.91
C GLN A 110 16.22 -26.82 12.55
N ARG A 111 16.15 -26.92 13.88
CA ARG A 111 16.14 -28.23 14.58
C ARG A 111 14.89 -29.05 14.27
N VAL A 112 13.77 -28.39 13.99
CA VAL A 112 12.47 -29.01 13.73
C VAL A 112 12.27 -29.27 12.24
N VAL A 113 12.49 -28.26 11.41
CA VAL A 113 12.16 -28.32 9.97
C VAL A 113 13.32 -28.77 9.08
N GLY A 114 14.51 -28.97 9.67
CA GLY A 114 15.73 -29.30 8.95
C GLY A 114 16.41 -28.07 8.32
N PRO A 115 17.33 -28.28 7.36
CA PRO A 115 18.04 -27.19 6.70
C PRO A 115 17.09 -26.17 6.08
N ILE A 116 17.39 -24.89 6.30
CA ILE A 116 16.65 -23.76 5.73
C ILE A 116 17.49 -23.12 4.64
N VAL A 117 16.94 -23.01 3.44
CA VAL A 117 17.67 -22.56 2.24
C VAL A 117 17.07 -21.27 1.73
N ASN A 118 17.90 -20.26 1.42
CA ASN A 118 17.43 -19.08 0.72
C ASN A 118 17.31 -19.38 -0.78
N THR A 119 16.10 -19.59 -1.26
CA THR A 119 15.85 -19.89 -2.67
C THR A 119 15.35 -18.63 -3.37
N GLN A 120 15.92 -18.34 -4.54
CA GLN A 120 15.39 -17.32 -5.44
C GLN A 120 14.38 -17.96 -6.37
N HIS A 121 13.19 -17.38 -6.46
CA HIS A 121 12.17 -17.73 -7.44
C HIS A 121 12.10 -16.64 -8.51
N ASP A 122 12.04 -17.05 -9.77
CA ASP A 122 11.78 -16.15 -10.89
C ASP A 122 10.29 -16.25 -11.25
N SER A 123 9.56 -15.15 -11.12
CA SER A 123 8.13 -15.05 -11.46
C SER A 123 7.89 -13.94 -12.48
N PRO A 124 6.69 -13.89 -13.12
CA PRO A 124 6.33 -12.75 -13.98
C PRO A 124 6.42 -11.39 -13.27
N SER A 125 6.23 -11.37 -11.94
CA SER A 125 6.39 -10.19 -11.08
C SER A 125 7.81 -9.93 -10.60
N GLY A 126 8.78 -10.62 -11.21
CA GLY A 126 10.20 -10.48 -10.91
C GLY A 126 10.71 -11.54 -9.94
N ARG A 127 11.84 -11.24 -9.32
CA ARG A 127 12.55 -12.16 -8.41
C ARG A 127 11.98 -12.04 -7.01
N SER A 128 11.62 -13.17 -6.43
CA SER A 128 11.30 -13.30 -5.01
C SER A 128 12.28 -14.25 -4.32
N TRP A 129 12.31 -14.21 -3.00
CA TRP A 129 13.13 -15.10 -2.19
C TRP A 129 12.27 -15.71 -1.09
N SER A 130 12.53 -16.97 -0.78
CA SER A 130 11.86 -17.70 0.29
C SER A 130 12.89 -18.46 1.12
N TRP A 131 12.53 -18.73 2.38
CA TRP A 131 13.32 -19.55 3.29
C TRP A 131 12.78 -20.97 3.24
N ASP A 132 13.18 -21.69 2.20
CA ASP A 132 12.70 -23.03 1.89
C ASP A 132 13.09 -24.02 2.97
N VAL A 133 12.11 -24.83 3.36
CA VAL A 133 12.24 -25.89 4.36
C VAL A 133 11.61 -27.16 3.81
N LEU A 134 11.93 -28.31 4.41
CA LEU A 134 11.38 -29.59 3.97
C LEU A 134 11.70 -29.91 2.49
N THR A 135 12.88 -29.51 2.02
CA THR A 135 13.34 -29.77 0.63
C THR A 135 14.55 -30.71 0.58
N SER A 136 15.39 -30.69 1.62
CA SER A 136 16.62 -31.50 1.70
C SER A 136 16.36 -32.93 2.18
N ALA A 137 17.25 -33.87 1.87
CA ALA A 137 17.27 -35.24 2.43
C ALA A 137 17.57 -35.27 3.94
N GLU A 138 18.12 -34.18 4.48
CA GLU A 138 18.34 -34.00 5.92
C GLU A 138 17.10 -33.45 6.65
N SER A 139 16.06 -33.06 5.91
CA SER A 139 14.80 -32.61 6.49
C SER A 139 14.02 -33.80 7.07
N PRO A 140 13.16 -33.60 8.09
CA PRO A 140 12.33 -34.68 8.62
C PRO A 140 11.47 -35.32 7.53
N MET A 141 10.99 -34.53 6.57
CA MET A 141 10.32 -35.00 5.36
C MET A 141 10.60 -34.05 4.19
N GLN A 142 10.29 -34.49 2.97
CA GLN A 142 10.36 -33.66 1.78
C GLN A 142 8.96 -33.33 1.27
N ILE A 143 8.70 -32.05 1.01
CA ILE A 143 7.48 -31.56 0.37
C ILE A 143 7.85 -30.76 -0.87
N GLN A 144 7.27 -31.19 -1.99
CA GLN A 144 7.32 -30.49 -3.27
C GLN A 144 5.93 -30.54 -3.89
N LEU A 145 5.51 -29.43 -4.48
CA LEU A 145 4.27 -29.26 -5.23
C LEU A 145 4.62 -28.96 -6.68
N THR A 146 3.82 -29.45 -7.61
CA THR A 146 3.74 -28.86 -8.96
C THR A 146 2.93 -27.57 -8.92
N HIS A 147 3.10 -26.68 -9.90
CA HIS A 147 2.22 -25.50 -10.05
C HIS A 147 0.73 -25.87 -10.05
N GLN A 148 0.35 -26.97 -10.71
CA GLN A 148 -1.04 -27.45 -10.71
C GLN A 148 -1.51 -27.84 -9.30
N GLN A 149 -0.67 -28.51 -8.52
CA GLN A 149 -0.97 -28.82 -7.13
C GLN A 149 -1.09 -27.54 -6.28
N SER A 150 -0.27 -26.52 -6.50
CA SER A 150 -0.44 -25.22 -5.84
C SER A 150 -1.79 -24.55 -6.14
N LEU A 151 -2.25 -24.64 -7.40
CA LEU A 151 -3.59 -24.16 -7.79
C LEU A 151 -4.71 -24.99 -7.16
N ASP A 152 -4.57 -26.32 -7.13
CA ASP A 152 -5.55 -27.21 -6.53
C ASP A 152 -5.67 -26.98 -5.02
N LEU A 153 -4.52 -26.76 -4.34
CA LEU A 153 -4.47 -26.37 -2.93
C LEU A 153 -5.19 -25.03 -2.70
N PHE A 154 -4.85 -24.01 -3.49
CA PHE A 154 -5.51 -22.71 -3.41
C PHE A 154 -7.03 -22.83 -3.57
N ASN A 155 -7.50 -23.58 -4.56
CA ASN A 155 -8.93 -23.76 -4.83
C ASN A 155 -9.65 -24.48 -3.69
N ARG A 156 -8.99 -25.43 -3.00
CA ARG A 156 -9.55 -26.12 -1.83
C ARG A 156 -9.72 -25.20 -0.63
N VAL A 157 -8.80 -24.26 -0.41
CA VAL A 157 -8.86 -23.32 0.73
C VAL A 157 -9.67 -22.05 0.42
N ALA A 158 -9.89 -21.75 -0.86
CA ALA A 158 -10.60 -20.56 -1.30
C ALA A 158 -12.00 -20.31 -0.67
N PRO A 159 -12.84 -21.32 -0.38
CA PRO A 159 -14.15 -21.10 0.25
C PRO A 159 -14.09 -20.34 1.59
N GLU A 160 -13.00 -20.46 2.35
CA GLU A 160 -12.82 -19.69 3.58
C GLU A 160 -12.70 -18.19 3.28
N TYR A 161 -11.88 -17.84 2.30
CA TYR A 161 -11.66 -16.47 1.87
C TYR A 161 -12.89 -15.88 1.17
N GLU A 162 -13.69 -16.68 0.48
CA GLU A 162 -15.02 -16.27 0.00
C GLU A 162 -15.94 -15.84 1.16
N GLY A 163 -15.90 -16.56 2.28
CA GLY A 163 -16.62 -16.15 3.49
C GLY A 163 -16.17 -14.78 4.01
N ARG A 164 -14.87 -14.53 4.05
CA ARG A 164 -14.27 -13.24 4.46
C ARG A 164 -14.60 -12.11 3.48
N LEU A 165 -14.59 -12.39 2.18
CA LEU A 165 -15.00 -11.48 1.11
C LEU A 165 -16.47 -11.08 1.29
N ASN A 166 -17.37 -12.04 1.43
CA ASN A 166 -18.79 -11.79 1.63
C ASN A 166 -19.08 -10.93 2.87
N ASN A 167 -18.27 -11.07 3.93
CA ASN A 167 -18.37 -10.19 5.10
C ASN A 167 -17.90 -8.77 4.81
N SER A 168 -16.82 -8.62 4.03
CA SER A 168 -16.30 -7.32 3.61
C SER A 168 -17.30 -6.57 2.72
N LEU A 169 -17.91 -7.25 1.75
CA LEU A 169 -18.95 -6.71 0.86
C LEU A 169 -20.18 -6.24 1.65
N ARG A 170 -20.65 -7.05 2.61
CA ARG A 170 -21.78 -6.70 3.48
C ARG A 170 -21.50 -5.45 4.32
N ARG A 171 -20.31 -5.34 4.91
CA ARG A 171 -19.91 -4.15 5.70
C ARG A 171 -19.78 -2.89 4.86
N ALA A 172 -19.45 -3.03 3.58
CA ALA A 172 -19.34 -1.95 2.61
C ALA A 172 -20.68 -1.59 1.92
N ASN A 173 -21.78 -2.23 2.31
CA ASN A 173 -23.08 -2.08 1.64
C ASN A 173 -23.00 -2.27 0.10
N CYS A 174 -22.07 -3.12 -0.35
CA CYS A 174 -21.85 -3.40 -1.76
C CYS A 174 -22.60 -4.70 -2.11
N PRO A 175 -23.73 -4.63 -2.83
CA PRO A 175 -24.48 -5.83 -3.16
C PRO A 175 -23.71 -6.67 -4.19
N PRO A 176 -23.82 -8.02 -4.18
CA PRO A 176 -23.07 -8.88 -5.09
C PRO A 176 -23.27 -8.55 -6.57
N GLU A 177 -24.48 -8.13 -6.96
CA GLU A 177 -24.81 -7.72 -8.31
C GLU A 177 -24.12 -6.42 -8.76
N ALA A 178 -23.56 -5.63 -7.85
CA ALA A 178 -22.78 -4.43 -8.20
C ALA A 178 -21.44 -4.76 -8.84
N LEU A 179 -20.93 -5.97 -8.60
CA LEU A 179 -19.59 -6.37 -9.05
C LEU A 179 -19.64 -7.11 -10.38
N SER A 180 -18.66 -6.86 -11.24
CA SER A 180 -18.27 -7.81 -12.28
C SER A 180 -17.45 -8.96 -11.68
N GLU A 181 -17.22 -10.00 -12.47
CA GLU A 181 -16.34 -11.11 -12.14
C GLU A 181 -14.91 -10.62 -11.85
N GLU A 182 -14.38 -9.71 -12.68
CA GLU A 182 -13.05 -9.09 -12.48
C GLU A 182 -12.99 -8.27 -11.18
N GLN A 183 -13.99 -7.42 -10.95
CA GLN A 183 -14.02 -6.59 -9.74
C GLN A 183 -14.11 -7.42 -8.47
N ARG A 184 -14.90 -8.50 -8.50
CA ARG A 184 -14.98 -9.43 -7.37
C ARG A 184 -13.66 -10.17 -7.16
N ALA A 185 -12.97 -10.59 -8.22
CA ALA A 185 -11.66 -11.23 -8.14
C ALA A 185 -10.59 -10.29 -7.55
N ALA A 186 -10.60 -9.00 -7.91
CA ALA A 186 -9.70 -8.01 -7.32
C ALA A 186 -9.91 -7.84 -5.81
N ILE A 187 -11.17 -7.72 -5.36
CA ILE A 187 -11.47 -7.61 -3.92
C ILE A 187 -11.12 -8.91 -3.20
N TYR A 188 -11.33 -10.07 -3.83
CA TYR A 188 -10.88 -11.36 -3.29
C TYR A 188 -9.37 -11.36 -3.07
N SER A 189 -8.56 -10.91 -4.04
CA SER A 189 -7.09 -10.86 -3.90
C SER A 189 -6.64 -10.00 -2.72
N MET A 190 -7.32 -8.87 -2.47
CA MET A 190 -7.06 -8.02 -1.30
C MET A 190 -7.42 -8.74 0.01
N VAL A 191 -8.51 -9.48 0.05
CA VAL A 191 -8.92 -10.29 1.23
C VAL A 191 -7.93 -11.42 1.47
N TYR A 192 -7.45 -12.07 0.41
CA TYR A 192 -6.49 -13.15 0.45
C TYR A 192 -5.15 -12.68 1.03
N GLN A 193 -4.66 -11.51 0.62
CA GLN A 193 -3.49 -10.85 1.19
C GLN A 193 -3.67 -10.46 2.68
N GLY A 194 -4.90 -10.47 3.20
CA GLY A 194 -5.22 -9.94 4.53
C GLY A 194 -5.45 -8.43 4.56
N ALA A 195 -5.44 -7.74 3.41
CA ALA A 195 -5.71 -6.30 3.27
C ALA A 195 -7.22 -6.00 3.35
N THR A 196 -7.89 -6.50 4.39
CA THR A 196 -9.35 -6.41 4.58
C THR A 196 -9.88 -4.98 4.59
N GLY A 197 -9.12 -4.02 5.13
CA GLY A 197 -9.47 -2.60 5.10
C GLY A 197 -9.42 -2.00 3.69
N LYS A 198 -8.46 -2.41 2.86
CA LYS A 198 -8.36 -2.04 1.44
C LYS A 198 -9.54 -2.62 0.66
N ALA A 199 -9.80 -3.92 0.84
CA ALA A 199 -10.95 -4.61 0.26
C ALA A 199 -12.28 -3.93 0.57
N GLN A 200 -12.51 -3.55 1.84
CA GLN A 200 -13.74 -2.90 2.27
C GLN A 200 -13.91 -1.50 1.64
N ARG A 201 -12.86 -0.67 1.60
CA ARG A 201 -12.92 0.65 0.95
C ARG A 201 -13.16 0.55 -0.56
N THR A 202 -12.52 -0.41 -1.22
CA THR A 202 -12.75 -0.69 -2.65
C THR A 202 -14.20 -1.09 -2.90
N ALA A 203 -14.74 -2.02 -2.10
CA ALA A 203 -16.13 -2.44 -2.19
C ALA A 203 -17.11 -1.29 -1.93
N ASP A 204 -16.82 -0.43 -0.95
CA ASP A 204 -17.69 0.70 -0.58
C ASP A 204 -17.79 1.71 -1.72
N ALA A 205 -16.66 2.03 -2.38
CA ALA A 205 -16.63 2.90 -3.55
C ALA A 205 -17.49 2.34 -4.70
N ILE A 206 -17.37 1.04 -5.00
CA ILE A 206 -18.18 0.39 -6.05
C ILE A 206 -19.67 0.38 -5.66
N GLY A 207 -19.97 0.10 -4.38
CA GLY A 207 -21.33 0.16 -3.86
C GLY A 207 -21.94 1.56 -4.00
N GLY A 208 -21.20 2.62 -3.69
CA GLY A 208 -21.64 4.00 -3.85
C GLY A 208 -21.97 4.35 -5.31
N TYR A 209 -21.12 3.93 -6.24
CA TYR A 209 -21.39 4.10 -7.68
C TYR A 209 -22.65 3.35 -8.11
N TRP A 210 -22.79 2.10 -7.68
CA TRP A 210 -23.96 1.27 -8.00
C TRP A 210 -25.27 1.89 -7.50
N ARG A 211 -25.26 2.47 -6.29
CA ARG A 211 -26.39 3.19 -5.69
C ARG A 211 -26.61 4.58 -6.31
N GLY A 212 -25.65 5.08 -7.09
CA GLY A 212 -25.73 6.38 -7.74
C GLY A 212 -25.36 7.57 -6.87
N GLU A 213 -24.60 7.34 -5.81
CA GLU A 213 -24.10 8.35 -4.89
C GLU A 213 -22.88 9.09 -5.46
N VAL A 214 -22.13 8.42 -6.34
CA VAL A 214 -20.94 8.97 -7.01
C VAL A 214 -20.96 8.69 -8.51
N THR A 215 -20.27 9.51 -9.28
CA THR A 215 -20.11 9.34 -10.73
C THR A 215 -19.06 8.27 -11.06
N GLU A 216 -19.04 7.80 -12.30
CA GLU A 216 -18.01 6.85 -12.76
C GLU A 216 -16.59 7.46 -12.65
N GLN A 217 -16.45 8.76 -12.95
CA GLN A 217 -15.17 9.46 -12.83
C GLN A 217 -14.69 9.51 -11.38
N GLN A 218 -15.60 9.81 -10.44
CA GLN A 218 -15.30 9.80 -9.00
C GLN A 218 -14.92 8.39 -8.52
N LEU A 219 -15.61 7.34 -9.00
CA LEU A 219 -15.26 5.96 -8.73
C LEU A 219 -13.83 5.65 -9.22
N ARG A 220 -13.50 5.97 -10.47
CA ARG A 220 -12.15 5.73 -11.04
C ARG A 220 -11.05 6.42 -10.22
N ALA A 221 -11.26 7.68 -9.83
CA ALA A 221 -10.31 8.42 -9.00
C ALA A 221 -10.15 7.78 -7.61
N THR A 222 -11.25 7.36 -7.00
CA THR A 222 -11.25 6.69 -5.69
C THR A 222 -10.53 5.35 -5.75
N LEU A 223 -10.81 4.52 -6.77
CA LEU A 223 -10.15 3.22 -6.97
C LEU A 223 -8.64 3.38 -7.12
N ARG A 224 -8.18 4.34 -7.93
CA ARG A 224 -6.73 4.63 -8.08
C ARG A 224 -6.06 5.02 -6.77
N THR A 225 -6.79 5.68 -5.88
CA THR A 225 -6.26 6.10 -4.57
C THR A 225 -6.29 4.95 -3.56
N VAL A 226 -7.41 4.24 -3.46
CA VAL A 226 -7.63 3.19 -2.45
C VAL A 226 -6.84 1.92 -2.76
N VAL A 227 -6.72 1.55 -4.04
CA VAL A 227 -6.05 0.32 -4.47
C VAL A 227 -4.53 0.48 -4.45
N ASN A 228 -4.04 1.71 -4.61
CA ASN A 228 -2.62 1.98 -4.63
C ASN A 228 -1.99 1.73 -3.25
N ASP A 229 -1.21 0.67 -3.16
CA ASP A 229 -0.33 0.37 -2.05
C ASP A 229 1.12 0.55 -2.50
N PRO A 230 1.82 1.59 -2.00
CA PRO A 230 3.21 1.84 -2.35
C PRO A 230 4.17 0.71 -1.99
N ALA A 231 3.83 -0.14 -1.00
CA ALA A 231 4.64 -1.30 -0.63
C ALA A 231 4.47 -2.45 -1.63
N PHE A 232 3.36 -2.49 -2.36
CA PHE A 232 3.04 -3.53 -3.34
C PHE A 232 2.57 -2.92 -4.67
N PRO A 233 3.44 -2.16 -5.38
CA PRO A 233 3.04 -1.39 -6.55
C PRO A 233 2.58 -2.26 -7.71
N GLU A 234 3.21 -3.42 -7.93
CA GLU A 234 2.82 -4.34 -8.99
C GLU A 234 1.48 -5.03 -8.70
N ARG A 235 1.29 -5.54 -7.49
CA ARG A 235 0.00 -6.08 -7.04
C ARG A 235 -1.11 -5.03 -7.19
N SER A 236 -0.83 -3.78 -6.81
CA SER A 236 -1.78 -2.69 -6.93
C SER A 236 -2.18 -2.42 -8.38
N ARG A 237 -1.22 -2.48 -9.33
CA ARG A 237 -1.52 -2.39 -10.77
C ARG A 237 -2.37 -3.58 -11.23
N ASN A 238 -1.97 -4.79 -10.86
CA ASN A 238 -2.66 -6.03 -11.19
C ASN A 238 -4.13 -6.01 -10.74
N GLU A 239 -4.39 -5.58 -9.51
CA GLU A 239 -5.74 -5.43 -8.96
C GLU A 239 -6.51 -4.29 -9.64
N LEU A 240 -5.86 -3.17 -9.93
CA LEU A 240 -6.49 -2.01 -10.58
C LEU A 240 -6.93 -2.35 -12.01
N ASP A 241 -6.14 -3.10 -12.78
CA ASP A 241 -6.51 -3.56 -14.13
C ASP A 241 -7.85 -4.31 -14.14
N PHE A 242 -8.15 -5.06 -13.08
CA PHE A 242 -9.40 -5.80 -12.89
C PHE A 242 -10.56 -4.90 -12.45
N LEU A 243 -10.26 -3.72 -11.90
CA LEU A 243 -11.24 -2.76 -11.39
C LEU A 243 -11.60 -1.67 -12.40
N GLU A 244 -10.77 -1.42 -13.43
CA GLU A 244 -10.99 -0.36 -14.42
C GLU A 244 -12.15 -0.63 -15.38
N ASN A 245 -12.52 -1.91 -15.57
CA ASN A 245 -13.71 -2.31 -16.33
C ASN A 245 -14.97 -2.19 -15.47
N ILE A 246 -15.41 -0.95 -15.25
CA ILE A 246 -16.55 -0.65 -14.39
C ILE A 246 -17.84 -1.23 -14.99
N LYS A 247 -18.48 -2.11 -14.22
CA LYS A 247 -19.81 -2.64 -14.55
C LYS A 247 -20.83 -1.51 -14.56
N GLN A 248 -21.55 -1.36 -15.67
CA GLN A 248 -22.60 -0.34 -15.75
C GLN A 248 -23.73 -0.62 -14.74
N ARG A 249 -24.13 0.42 -14.01
CA ARG A 249 -25.32 0.37 -13.14
C ARG A 249 -26.61 0.26 -13.98
N PRO A 250 -27.67 -0.38 -13.47
CA PRO A 250 -28.97 -0.36 -14.12
C PRO A 250 -29.47 1.09 -14.21
N LEU A 251 -30.01 1.49 -15.36
CA LEU A 251 -30.68 2.78 -15.49
C LEU A 251 -31.94 2.76 -14.62
N ASN A 252 -31.92 3.46 -13.48
CA ASN A 252 -33.16 3.74 -12.75
C ASN A 252 -34.04 4.64 -13.63
N GLN A 253 -35.29 4.22 -13.85
CA GLN A 253 -36.31 4.95 -14.64
C GLN A 253 -36.61 6.37 -14.12
N THR A 254 -35.99 6.80 -13.02
CA THR A 254 -36.17 8.10 -12.36
C THR A 254 -35.04 9.11 -12.59
N GLN A 255 -33.95 8.74 -13.29
CA GLN A 255 -32.88 9.68 -13.63
C GLN A 255 -32.64 9.69 -15.14
N SER A 256 -33.27 10.64 -15.84
CA SER A 256 -33.05 10.83 -17.28
C SER A 256 -31.56 11.09 -17.57
N PRO A 257 -30.98 10.48 -18.63
CA PRO A 257 -29.61 10.74 -19.06
C PRO A 257 -29.29 12.24 -19.19
N GLU A 258 -30.27 13.04 -19.61
CA GLU A 258 -30.15 14.50 -19.69
C GLU A 258 -29.83 15.19 -18.35
N VAL A 259 -30.24 14.64 -17.20
CA VAL A 259 -29.98 15.27 -15.89
C VAL A 259 -28.55 15.00 -15.43
N LEU A 260 -28.01 13.82 -15.72
CA LEU A 260 -26.62 13.46 -15.41
C LEU A 260 -25.65 14.16 -16.37
N GLN A 261 -25.96 14.18 -17.67
CA GLN A 261 -25.18 14.92 -18.66
C GLN A 261 -25.19 16.43 -18.39
N ARG A 262 -26.33 16.99 -17.94
CA ARG A 262 -26.40 18.39 -17.52
C ARG A 262 -25.64 18.65 -16.22
N ALA A 263 -25.55 17.70 -15.30
CA ALA A 263 -24.71 17.84 -14.10
C ALA A 263 -23.22 17.86 -14.48
N ASP A 264 -22.79 16.96 -15.37
CA ASP A 264 -21.43 16.91 -15.91
C ASP A 264 -21.10 18.19 -16.69
N ASP A 265 -21.99 18.66 -17.58
CA ASP A 265 -21.80 19.91 -18.33
C ASP A 265 -21.79 21.15 -17.43
N HIS A 266 -22.56 21.15 -16.34
CA HIS A 266 -22.66 22.29 -15.42
C HIS A 266 -21.48 22.33 -14.44
N GLU A 267 -20.91 21.18 -14.06
CA GLU A 267 -19.65 21.07 -13.32
C GLU A 267 -18.46 21.42 -14.20
N HIS A 268 -18.40 20.91 -15.44
CA HIS A 268 -17.35 21.25 -16.40
C HIS A 268 -17.36 22.74 -16.75
N ARG A 269 -18.56 23.33 -16.85
CA ARG A 269 -18.72 24.78 -17.03
C ARG A 269 -18.37 25.56 -15.76
N ARG A 270 -18.69 25.06 -14.56
CA ARG A 270 -18.25 25.67 -13.29
C ARG A 270 -16.73 25.68 -13.17
N MET A 271 -16.05 24.55 -13.39
CA MET A 271 -14.60 24.45 -13.34
C MET A 271 -13.92 25.40 -14.34
N MET A 272 -14.47 25.52 -15.55
CA MET A 272 -13.98 26.44 -16.58
C MET A 272 -14.27 27.93 -16.28
N GLU A 273 -15.31 28.22 -15.49
CA GLU A 273 -15.76 29.58 -15.17
C GLU A 273 -15.14 30.10 -13.86
N GLU A 274 -14.73 29.19 -12.96
CA GLU A 274 -13.96 29.47 -11.75
C GLU A 274 -12.50 29.84 -12.08
N ASP A 275 -11.94 29.28 -13.17
CA ASP A 275 -10.63 29.65 -13.74
C ASP A 275 -10.63 30.99 -14.53
N ARG A 276 -11.81 31.60 -14.76
CA ARG A 276 -11.96 32.79 -15.63
C ARG A 276 -12.48 34.05 -14.95
N ARG A 277 -12.73 34.06 -13.64
CA ARG A 277 -13.20 35.28 -12.94
C ARG A 277 -12.03 36.17 -12.53
N PRO A 278 -11.92 37.41 -13.03
CA PRO A 278 -11.12 38.42 -12.38
C PRO A 278 -11.82 38.87 -11.09
N ASN A 279 -11.02 39.00 -10.04
CA ASN A 279 -11.45 39.39 -8.71
C ASN A 279 -11.97 40.84 -8.69
N ASN A 280 -13.30 41.06 -8.74
CA ASN A 280 -13.98 42.16 -8.05
C ASN A 280 -15.51 42.17 -8.23
N ALA A 281 -16.19 42.56 -7.14
CA ALA A 281 -17.54 43.11 -6.99
C ALA A 281 -18.58 42.20 -6.27
N ILE A 282 -18.93 42.67 -5.07
CA ILE A 282 -20.04 42.22 -4.21
C ILE A 282 -21.34 42.86 -4.73
N PRO A 283 -22.47 42.13 -4.85
CA PRO A 283 -23.79 42.74 -4.89
C PRO A 283 -24.44 42.73 -3.51
N LEU A 284 -24.98 43.90 -3.16
CA LEU A 284 -25.71 44.25 -1.95
C LEU A 284 -26.99 43.41 -1.74
N ALA A 285 -27.32 43.16 -0.46
CA ALA A 285 -28.58 42.57 0.00
C ALA A 285 -29.78 43.54 -0.13
N PRO A 286 -31.02 43.05 0.10
CA PRO A 286 -31.89 43.77 1.05
C PRO A 286 -32.67 42.90 2.07
N THR A 287 -32.57 43.32 3.34
CA THR A 287 -33.64 43.56 4.36
C THR A 287 -34.53 42.39 4.84
N LEU A 288 -34.75 42.08 6.15
CA LEU A 288 -35.32 42.88 7.25
C LEU A 288 -35.15 42.25 8.68
N ALA A 289 -34.73 43.10 9.64
CA ALA A 289 -35.10 43.25 11.07
C ALA A 289 -34.68 42.20 12.16
N PRO A 290 -34.63 42.58 13.46
CA PRO A 290 -33.98 43.75 14.06
C PRO A 290 -33.02 43.40 15.24
N GLU A 291 -32.29 44.42 15.69
CA GLU A 291 -31.20 44.45 16.68
C GLU A 291 -31.56 44.00 18.11
N ILE A 292 -30.61 43.35 18.77
CA ILE A 292 -30.38 43.47 20.22
C ILE A 292 -28.87 43.62 20.47
N ASP A 293 -28.58 44.59 21.33
CA ASP A 293 -27.34 45.31 21.63
C ASP A 293 -26.28 44.54 22.46
N ALA A 294 -25.02 45.01 22.42
CA ALA A 294 -23.82 44.70 23.24
C ALA A 294 -22.64 43.93 22.57
N PRO A 295 -21.38 44.19 22.98
CA PRO A 295 -20.39 45.01 22.28
C PRO A 295 -19.36 44.20 21.45
N GLU A 296 -18.90 44.80 20.36
CA GLU A 296 -17.80 44.34 19.52
C GLU A 296 -16.45 44.64 20.17
N GLU A 297 -15.78 43.61 20.69
CA GLU A 297 -14.31 43.58 20.85
C GLU A 297 -13.87 42.12 21.08
N ASP A 298 -13.86 41.28 20.02
CA ASP A 298 -12.89 40.15 19.92
C ASP A 298 -12.86 39.35 18.60
N ARG A 299 -13.42 39.84 17.47
CA ARG A 299 -13.49 39.05 16.22
C ARG A 299 -12.52 39.46 15.11
N GLN A 300 -11.63 40.41 15.36
CA GLN A 300 -10.63 40.90 14.42
C GLN A 300 -9.23 40.28 14.61
N GLY A 301 -9.15 39.07 15.21
CA GLY A 301 -7.88 38.35 15.42
C GLY A 301 -7.74 37.02 14.68
N ARG A 302 -8.76 36.57 13.94
CA ARG A 302 -8.77 35.20 13.34
C ARG A 302 -9.00 35.13 11.83
N ARG A 303 -9.06 36.27 11.13
CA ARG A 303 -9.32 36.30 9.67
C ARG A 303 -8.20 36.90 8.82
N ASP A 304 -7.08 37.27 9.44
CA ASP A 304 -5.88 37.77 8.74
C ASP A 304 -4.76 36.72 8.64
N SER A 305 -4.97 35.48 9.13
CA SER A 305 -3.93 34.44 9.14
C SER A 305 -3.91 33.53 7.91
N GLU A 306 -4.93 33.54 7.06
CA GLU A 306 -5.05 32.57 5.94
C GLU A 306 -5.01 33.19 4.54
N ARG A 307 -5.00 34.52 4.39
CA ARG A 307 -4.96 35.19 3.07
C ARG A 307 -3.65 35.90 2.71
N ASP A 308 -2.63 35.82 3.56
CA ASP A 308 -1.31 36.42 3.33
C ASP A 308 -0.20 35.41 2.97
N LEU A 309 -0.53 34.12 2.78
CA LEU A 309 0.46 33.06 2.52
C LEU A 309 0.89 32.90 1.05
N PHE A 310 0.18 33.50 0.09
CA PHE A 310 0.41 33.22 -1.33
C PHE A 310 0.91 34.38 -2.19
N GLN A 311 1.04 35.60 -1.66
CA GLN A 311 1.66 36.71 -2.39
C GLN A 311 2.47 37.61 -1.45
N ARG A 312 3.68 37.16 -1.11
CA ARG A 312 4.76 38.05 -0.67
C ARG A 312 5.96 37.89 -1.61
N PRO A 313 6.66 38.98 -1.97
CA PRO A 313 8.01 38.87 -2.51
C PRO A 313 8.83 38.04 -1.53
N GLN A 314 9.49 36.99 -2.02
CA GLN A 314 10.27 36.05 -1.23
C GLN A 314 11.49 36.77 -0.64
N VAL A 315 11.32 37.43 0.50
CA VAL A 315 12.40 37.96 1.30
C VAL A 315 12.51 37.09 2.53
N GLY A 316 13.45 36.14 2.48
CA GLY A 316 13.93 35.40 3.66
C GLY A 316 13.33 34.02 3.93
N ARG A 317 12.71 33.33 2.95
CA ARG A 317 12.43 31.89 3.12
C ARG A 317 13.71 31.10 2.89
N VAL A 318 14.17 30.46 3.96
CA VAL A 318 15.36 29.60 4.00
C VAL A 318 15.13 28.40 3.07
N GLN A 319 15.70 28.44 1.87
CA GLN A 319 15.58 27.37 0.88
C GLN A 319 16.46 26.17 1.27
N PRO A 320 16.25 24.98 0.69
CA PRO A 320 17.09 23.82 0.96
C PRO A 320 18.59 23.99 0.66
N GLY A 321 19.03 25.10 0.06
CA GLY A 321 20.45 25.47 -0.11
C GLY A 321 20.98 26.51 0.88
N ASP A 322 20.15 27.06 1.77
CA ASP A 322 20.54 28.12 2.69
C ASP A 322 21.17 27.55 3.99
N PRO A 323 22.21 28.20 4.54
CA PRO A 323 22.85 27.77 5.78
C PRO A 323 21.83 27.70 6.93
N GLY A 324 21.60 26.48 7.45
CA GLY A 324 20.70 26.24 8.58
C GLY A 324 19.37 25.55 8.24
N ASN A 325 19.07 25.26 6.97
CA ASN A 325 17.92 24.42 6.63
C ASN A 325 18.22 22.95 6.98
N PRO A 326 17.31 22.23 7.69
CA PRO A 326 17.50 20.81 8.01
C PRO A 326 17.63 19.90 6.78
N ASN A 327 17.14 20.35 5.62
CA ASN A 327 17.22 19.61 4.35
C ASN A 327 18.52 19.87 3.57
N THR A 328 19.32 20.90 3.92
CA THR A 328 20.55 21.23 3.19
C THR A 328 21.54 20.08 3.08
N PRO A 329 21.83 19.32 4.14
CA PRO A 329 22.79 18.23 4.03
C PRO A 329 22.30 17.08 3.13
N LEU A 330 20.98 16.84 3.08
CA LEU A 330 20.39 15.85 2.17
C LEU A 330 20.38 16.37 0.73
N PHE A 331 20.07 17.65 0.55
CA PHE A 331 20.02 18.28 -0.78
C PHE A 331 21.40 18.32 -1.44
N GLU A 332 22.46 18.65 -0.69
CA GLU A 332 23.83 18.63 -1.23
C GLU A 332 24.25 17.23 -1.67
N LYS A 333 23.92 16.17 -0.90
CA LYS A 333 24.16 14.78 -1.35
C LYS A 333 23.45 14.44 -2.66
N ILE A 334 22.22 14.93 -2.84
CA ILE A 334 21.46 14.73 -4.09
C ILE A 334 22.13 15.47 -5.25
N ARG A 335 22.54 16.73 -5.04
CA ARG A 335 23.23 17.53 -6.05
C ARG A 335 24.57 16.91 -6.45
N ASP A 336 25.30 16.34 -5.51
CA ASP A 336 26.55 15.61 -5.80
C ASP A 336 26.30 14.38 -6.67
N GLY A 337 25.24 13.62 -6.39
CA GLY A 337 24.84 12.48 -7.20
C GLY A 337 24.42 12.88 -8.62
N VAL A 338 23.64 13.96 -8.76
CA VAL A 338 23.26 14.51 -10.09
C VAL A 338 24.47 15.03 -10.84
N ARG A 339 25.40 15.71 -10.16
CA ARG A 339 26.64 16.21 -10.80
C ARG A 339 27.52 15.09 -11.31
N ALA A 340 27.58 13.96 -10.61
CA ALA A 340 28.29 12.77 -11.08
C ALA A 340 27.64 12.19 -12.34
N LEU A 341 26.30 12.21 -12.45
CA LEU A 341 25.57 11.77 -13.63
C LEU A 341 25.77 12.71 -14.82
N ASP A 342 25.72 14.03 -14.60
CA ASP A 342 26.01 15.02 -15.63
C ASP A 342 27.44 14.86 -16.19
N GLN A 343 28.43 14.64 -15.31
CA GLN A 343 29.81 14.36 -15.71
C GLN A 343 29.93 13.08 -16.53
N GLN A 344 29.22 12.00 -16.16
CA GLN A 344 29.19 10.76 -16.95
C GLN A 344 28.57 10.97 -18.33
N ALA A 345 27.58 11.86 -18.43
CA ALA A 345 26.95 12.24 -19.70
C ALA A 345 27.75 13.28 -20.51
N GLY A 346 28.87 13.78 -19.99
CA GLY A 346 29.68 14.83 -20.64
C GLY A 346 28.98 16.19 -20.69
N LYS A 347 28.03 16.43 -19.79
CA LYS A 347 27.16 17.61 -19.73
C LYS A 347 27.60 18.52 -18.57
N PRO A 348 27.66 19.86 -18.75
CA PRO A 348 27.85 20.78 -17.63
C PRO A 348 26.56 20.90 -16.80
N TRP A 349 26.70 21.37 -15.55
CA TRP A 349 25.54 21.67 -14.70
C TRP A 349 24.68 22.77 -15.32
N ASP A 350 23.37 22.55 -15.40
CA ASP A 350 22.41 23.49 -15.98
C ASP A 350 21.07 23.54 -15.21
N GLU A 351 20.07 24.20 -15.80
CA GLU A 351 18.74 24.34 -15.20
C GLU A 351 18.01 23.01 -15.05
N ASP A 352 18.20 22.06 -15.96
CA ASP A 352 17.63 20.71 -15.86
C ASP A 352 18.26 19.94 -14.70
N SER A 353 19.55 20.15 -14.43
CA SER A 353 20.24 19.58 -13.26
C SER A 353 19.65 20.12 -11.93
N GLU A 354 19.30 21.41 -11.88
CA GLU A 354 18.64 22.01 -10.71
C GLU A 354 17.21 21.47 -10.53
N ARG A 355 16.42 21.39 -11.61
CA ARG A 355 15.05 20.83 -11.59
C ARG A 355 15.04 19.37 -11.16
N LEU A 356 15.96 18.58 -11.70
CA LEU A 356 16.14 17.18 -11.34
C LEU A 356 16.48 17.04 -9.85
N SER A 357 17.43 17.84 -9.36
CA SER A 357 17.85 17.81 -7.96
C SER A 357 16.70 18.18 -7.01
N ALA A 358 15.92 19.21 -7.35
CA ALA A 358 14.77 19.64 -6.56
C ALA A 358 13.63 18.62 -6.55
N SER A 359 13.34 18.01 -7.70
CA SER A 359 12.35 16.92 -7.81
C SER A 359 12.78 15.68 -7.01
N LEU A 360 14.06 15.33 -7.04
CA LEU A 360 14.61 14.24 -6.23
C LEU A 360 14.58 14.55 -4.72
N LEU A 361 14.79 15.80 -4.32
CA LEU A 361 14.68 16.20 -2.91
C LEU A 361 13.23 16.08 -2.41
N LEU A 362 12.25 16.50 -3.20
CA LEU A 362 10.83 16.31 -2.88
C LEU A 362 10.52 14.83 -2.69
N LEU A 363 10.91 14.01 -3.66
CA LEU A 363 10.69 12.56 -3.66
C LEU A 363 11.37 11.88 -2.46
N ALA A 364 12.58 12.30 -2.11
CA ALA A 364 13.30 11.86 -0.92
C ALA A 364 12.54 12.25 0.36
N GLY A 365 12.01 13.48 0.44
CA GLY A 365 11.19 13.96 1.55
C GLY A 365 9.91 13.15 1.75
N GLU A 366 9.17 12.86 0.68
CA GLU A 366 7.95 12.03 0.72
C GLU A 366 8.25 10.63 1.25
N LYS A 367 9.34 10.02 0.78
CA LYS A 367 9.80 8.69 1.24
C LYS A 367 10.58 8.73 2.55
N GLY A 368 10.66 9.89 3.21
CA GLY A 368 11.28 10.04 4.54
C GLY A 368 12.78 9.79 4.58
N PHE A 369 13.49 10.10 3.50
CA PHE A 369 14.94 10.10 3.45
C PHE A 369 15.49 11.25 4.29
N THR A 370 16.65 11.04 4.88
CA THR A 370 17.31 11.96 5.79
C THR A 370 18.78 12.14 5.39
N ALA A 371 19.42 13.19 5.89
CA ALA A 371 20.84 13.42 5.69
C ALA A 371 21.76 12.27 6.17
N LYS A 372 21.25 11.39 7.05
CA LYS A 372 22.01 10.25 7.59
C LYS A 372 22.06 9.07 6.63
N ASP A 373 21.20 9.03 5.62
CA ASP A 373 21.15 7.95 4.64
C ASP A 373 22.27 8.14 3.59
N ASP A 374 22.92 7.04 3.19
CA ASP A 374 23.80 7.03 2.02
C ASP A 374 22.97 6.82 0.75
N LEU A 375 23.26 7.56 -0.33
CA LEU A 375 22.41 7.62 -1.51
C LEU A 375 23.12 7.15 -2.77
N LYS A 376 22.37 6.49 -3.65
CA LYS A 376 22.73 6.30 -5.06
C LYS A 376 21.61 6.81 -5.95
N ILE A 377 22.01 7.39 -7.08
CA ILE A 377 21.11 7.94 -8.09
C ILE A 377 21.48 7.31 -9.43
N ALA A 378 20.48 6.89 -10.20
CA ALA A 378 20.65 6.52 -11.60
C ALA A 378 19.55 7.12 -12.46
N THR A 379 19.92 7.45 -13.69
CA THR A 379 19.07 8.13 -14.68
C THR A 379 18.87 7.28 -15.93
N GLY A 380 17.72 7.45 -16.56
CA GLY A 380 17.24 6.80 -17.78
C GLY A 380 15.89 7.43 -18.18
N GLU A 381 14.93 6.66 -18.69
CA GLU A 381 13.55 7.14 -18.84
C GLU A 381 12.89 7.44 -17.48
N VAL A 382 13.39 6.80 -16.43
CA VAL A 382 12.98 6.97 -15.03
C VAL A 382 14.21 7.29 -14.20
N VAL A 383 14.12 8.31 -13.35
CA VAL A 383 15.16 8.59 -12.36
C VAL A 383 14.86 7.82 -11.08
N HIS A 384 15.89 7.19 -10.53
CA HIS A 384 15.81 6.40 -9.31
C HIS A 384 16.76 6.98 -8.26
N ILE A 385 16.30 7.06 -7.02
CA ILE A 385 17.10 7.35 -5.83
C ILE A 385 16.92 6.23 -4.82
N TRP A 386 18.01 5.76 -4.22
CA TRP A 386 17.91 4.72 -3.21
C TRP A 386 18.98 4.79 -2.12
N ARG A 387 18.61 4.28 -0.94
CA ARG A 387 19.49 4.20 0.22
C ARG A 387 20.48 3.05 0.07
N THR A 388 21.75 3.27 0.38
CA THR A 388 22.78 2.22 0.45
C THR A 388 23.18 1.94 1.88
N GLY A 389 23.53 0.69 2.22
CA GLY A 389 23.98 0.33 3.56
C GLY A 389 22.87 0.15 4.61
N HIS A 390 21.60 0.32 4.24
CA HIS A 390 20.46 0.05 5.10
C HIS A 390 19.75 -1.25 4.68
N PRO A 391 19.93 -2.36 5.42
CA PRO A 391 19.12 -3.55 5.23
C PRO A 391 17.73 -3.31 5.85
N SER A 392 16.75 -2.92 5.05
CA SER A 392 15.33 -2.94 5.44
C SER A 392 14.67 -4.16 4.81
N PRO A 393 13.70 -4.77 5.50
CA PRO A 393 12.85 -5.83 4.95
C PRO A 393 11.95 -5.33 3.78
N ASP A 394 11.85 -4.02 3.56
CA ASP A 394 11.21 -3.42 2.39
C ASP A 394 12.23 -2.65 1.51
N PRO A 395 12.72 -3.27 0.42
CA PRO A 395 13.58 -2.60 -0.56
C PRO A 395 12.93 -1.41 -1.26
N ALA A 396 11.58 -1.34 -1.33
CA ALA A 396 10.84 -0.24 -1.94
C ALA A 396 10.76 0.98 -1.01
N ALA A 397 10.71 0.82 0.32
CA ALA A 397 10.85 1.93 1.27
C ALA A 397 12.21 2.65 1.15
N HIS A 398 13.22 1.96 0.61
CA HIS A 398 14.56 2.50 0.38
C HIS A 398 14.78 2.98 -1.05
N ARG A 399 13.76 2.92 -1.91
CA ARG A 399 13.83 3.32 -3.31
C ARG A 399 12.70 4.28 -3.63
N ALA A 400 13.03 5.39 -4.26
CA ALA A 400 12.05 6.27 -4.84
C ALA A 400 12.38 6.47 -6.31
N HIS A 401 11.35 6.58 -7.14
CA HIS A 401 11.54 6.83 -8.56
C HIS A 401 10.45 7.74 -9.09
N MET A 402 10.76 8.44 -10.18
CA MET A 402 9.78 9.19 -10.95
C MET A 402 10.20 9.25 -12.43
N PRO A 403 9.26 9.41 -13.37
CA PRO A 403 9.60 9.61 -14.77
C PRO A 403 10.54 10.81 -14.96
N MET A 404 11.55 10.67 -15.81
CA MET A 404 12.53 11.74 -16.05
C MET A 404 11.85 13.01 -16.59
N GLN A 405 10.85 12.84 -17.45
CA GLN A 405 10.08 13.96 -17.98
C GLN A 405 9.34 14.74 -16.89
N GLU A 406 8.83 14.06 -15.86
CA GLU A 406 8.17 14.69 -14.72
C GLU A 406 9.18 15.40 -13.80
N ALA A 407 10.37 14.83 -13.63
CA ALA A 407 11.44 15.42 -12.85
C ALA A 407 11.95 16.76 -13.44
N LEU A 408 11.88 16.90 -14.76
CA LEU A 408 12.33 18.10 -15.50
C LEU A 408 11.21 19.12 -15.80
N ALA A 409 9.94 18.70 -15.72
CA ALA A 409 8.81 19.55 -16.09
C ALA A 409 8.55 20.72 -15.12
N VAL A 410 8.94 20.58 -13.85
CA VAL A 410 8.61 21.53 -12.78
C VAL A 410 9.86 22.32 -12.36
N PRO A 411 9.80 23.67 -12.32
CA PRO A 411 10.89 24.49 -11.80
C PRO A 411 11.27 24.16 -10.35
N ALA A 412 12.55 24.32 -10.01
CA ALA A 412 13.09 23.96 -8.71
C ALA A 412 12.35 24.69 -7.55
N GLU A 413 12.04 25.96 -7.73
CA GLU A 413 11.36 26.78 -6.73
C GLU A 413 9.96 26.24 -6.39
N GLN A 414 9.25 25.73 -7.40
CA GLN A 414 7.93 25.12 -7.20
C GLN A 414 8.03 23.77 -6.48
N ARG A 415 9.06 22.97 -6.78
CA ARG A 415 9.32 21.71 -6.05
C ARG A 415 9.68 21.97 -4.58
N PHE A 416 10.44 23.02 -4.28
CA PHE A 416 10.73 23.41 -2.89
C PHE A 416 9.47 23.83 -2.14
N ALA A 417 8.58 24.60 -2.78
CA ALA A 417 7.29 24.94 -2.18
C ALA A 417 6.42 23.70 -1.89
N GLN A 418 6.43 22.69 -2.78
CA GLN A 418 5.75 21.41 -2.53
C GLN A 418 6.36 20.65 -1.34
N LEU A 419 7.70 20.64 -1.23
CA LEU A 419 8.40 20.00 -0.13
C LEU A 419 8.01 20.62 1.22
N ASP A 420 7.91 21.95 1.30
CA ASP A 420 7.49 22.64 2.52
C ASP A 420 6.09 22.18 2.99
N VAL A 421 5.16 22.01 2.05
CA VAL A 421 3.80 21.52 2.34
C VAL A 421 3.83 20.08 2.87
N VAL A 422 4.61 19.20 2.23
CA VAL A 422 4.77 17.80 2.68
C VAL A 422 5.35 17.75 4.10
N GLN A 423 6.33 18.61 4.41
CA GLN A 423 6.94 18.64 5.74
C GLN A 423 5.99 19.17 6.82
N GLN A 424 5.19 20.19 6.50
CA GLN A 424 4.18 20.71 7.43
C GLN A 424 3.11 19.66 7.74
N ALA A 425 2.58 18.99 6.72
CA ALA A 425 1.59 17.93 6.90
C ALA A 425 2.12 16.79 7.80
N ARG A 426 3.39 16.40 7.60
CA ARG A 426 4.03 15.34 8.39
C ARG A 426 4.29 15.75 9.84
N ALA A 427 4.66 17.02 10.08
CA ALA A 427 4.84 17.56 11.42
C ALA A 427 3.51 17.60 12.19
N GLU A 428 2.41 17.95 11.52
CA GLU A 428 1.06 17.94 12.11
C GLU A 428 0.59 16.52 12.44
N GLU A 429 0.83 15.55 11.55
CA GLU A 429 0.53 14.14 11.83
C GLU A 429 1.31 13.60 13.04
N LEU A 430 2.61 13.92 13.14
CA LEU A 430 3.45 13.53 14.27
C LEU A 430 3.02 14.18 15.60
N GLN A 431 2.45 15.38 15.56
CA GLN A 431 1.88 16.01 16.76
C GLN A 431 0.55 15.37 17.15
N ARG A 432 -0.30 15.03 16.18
CA ARG A 432 -1.58 14.33 16.43
C ARG A 432 -1.37 12.93 16.99
N SER A 433 -0.40 12.18 16.48
CA SER A 433 -0.09 10.84 16.99
C SER A 433 0.42 10.88 18.43
N GLN A 434 1.33 11.82 18.76
CA GLN A 434 1.82 12.00 20.13
C GLN A 434 0.71 12.42 21.11
N GLN A 435 -0.23 13.26 20.68
CA GLN A 435 -1.40 13.61 21.50
C GLN A 435 -2.31 12.39 21.73
N GLN A 436 -2.56 11.58 20.70
CA GLN A 436 -3.35 10.36 20.84
C GLN A 436 -2.69 9.33 21.78
N GLU A 437 -1.38 9.14 21.70
CA GLU A 437 -0.62 8.28 22.62
C GLU A 437 -0.69 8.80 24.07
N THR A 438 -0.62 10.11 24.27
CA THR A 438 -0.72 10.72 25.61
C THR A 438 -2.11 10.54 26.21
N VAL A 439 -3.18 10.67 25.41
CA VAL A 439 -4.56 10.44 25.86
C VAL A 439 -4.83 8.94 26.12
N GLN A 440 -4.23 8.03 25.33
CA GLN A 440 -4.30 6.59 25.58
C GLN A 440 -3.54 6.18 26.86
N ALA A 441 -2.37 6.76 27.12
CA ALA A 441 -1.62 6.51 28.35
C ALA A 441 -2.36 7.00 29.61
N GLN A 442 -3.05 8.15 29.53
CA GLN A 442 -3.84 8.69 30.64
C GLN A 442 -5.14 7.91 30.87
N SER A 443 -5.80 7.42 29.82
CA SER A 443 -7.03 6.63 29.95
C SER A 443 -6.78 5.19 30.43
N ALA A 444 -5.59 4.63 30.18
CA ALA A 444 -5.15 3.37 30.78
C ALA A 444 -4.90 3.49 32.29
N ALA A 445 -4.37 4.62 32.77
CA ALA A 445 -4.12 4.85 34.20
C ALA A 445 -5.41 5.03 35.04
N VAL A 446 -6.49 5.54 34.44
CA VAL A 446 -7.78 5.75 35.13
C VAL A 446 -8.61 4.46 35.27
N ARG A 447 -8.33 3.42 34.47
CA ARG A 447 -9.00 2.11 34.56
C ARG A 447 -8.38 1.15 35.59
N SER A 448 -7.29 1.53 36.24
CA SER A 448 -6.57 0.71 37.23
C SER A 448 -6.76 1.16 38.68
N ILE A 449 -7.77 1.98 38.97
CA ILE A 449 -8.09 2.46 40.33
C ILE A 449 -9.43 1.88 40.79
#